data_AF-A0A535ILH3-F1
#
_entry.id   AF-A0A535ILH3-F1
#
_cell.length_a   1.000
_cell.length_b   1.000
_cell.length_c   1.000
_cell.angle_alpha   90.00
_cell.angle_beta   90.00
_cell.angle_gamma   90.00
#
_symmetry.space_group_name_H-M   'P 1'
#
loop_
_entity.id
_entity.type
_entity.pdbx_description
1 polymer ?
#
loop_
_entity_poly.entity_id
_entity_poly.type
_entity_poly.pdbx_seq_one_letter_code
_entity_poly.pdbx_strand_id
1 'polypeptide(L)'
;MSRFLDTLAERVIIYDGATGTNIQSYQLSAEDYGGQATEGCNEYLVLTKPSVIEEIHEGFLEAGSDIIETDSFTASRLKLDEYGLGALTHEV
;
A
#
# COMPACT_ATOMS: atom_id res chain seq x y z
N MET A 1 22.07 -0.99 11.58
CA MET A 1 21.29 -0.96 10.32
C MET A 1 22.24 -0.56 9.21
N SER A 2 22.37 -1.41 8.17
CA SER A 2 23.10 -1.03 6.95
C SER A 2 22.33 0.06 6.22
N ARG A 3 23.01 1.04 5.60
CA ARG A 3 22.32 2.03 4.76
C ARG A 3 21.99 1.39 3.41
N PHE A 4 20.93 1.87 2.76
CA PHE A 4 20.49 1.35 1.45
C PHE A 4 21.63 1.26 0.43
N LEU A 5 22.43 2.33 0.28
CA LEU A 5 23.55 2.36 -0.67
C LEU A 5 24.69 1.39 -0.31
N ASP A 6 24.89 1.11 0.97
CA ASP A 6 25.92 0.16 1.41
C ASP A 6 25.48 -1.26 1.03
N THR A 7 24.23 -1.64 1.33
CA THR A 7 23.66 -2.93 0.95
C THR A 7 23.64 -3.14 -0.58
N LEU A 8 23.33 -2.09 -1.35
CA LEU A 8 23.26 -2.15 -2.81
C LEU A 8 24.63 -2.41 -3.44
N ALA A 9 25.72 -1.98 -2.79
CA ALA A 9 27.09 -2.24 -3.25
C ALA A 9 27.54 -3.69 -3.00
N GLU A 10 26.96 -4.35 -2.00
CA GLU A 10 27.35 -5.70 -1.57
C GLU A 10 26.56 -6.81 -2.28
N ARG A 11 25.30 -6.55 -2.62
CA ARG A 11 24.42 -7.54 -3.25
C ARG A 11 23.24 -6.92 -4.00
N VAL A 12 22.56 -7.75 -4.79
CA VAL A 12 21.24 -7.41 -5.36
C VAL A 12 20.24 -7.24 -4.22
N ILE A 13 19.40 -6.19 -4.34
CA ILE A 13 18.28 -5.90 -3.46
C ILE A 13 16.99 -6.18 -4.23
N ILE A 14 16.05 -6.88 -3.58
CA ILE A 14 14.77 -7.25 -4.17
C ILE A 14 13.67 -6.34 -3.60
N TYR A 15 12.95 -5.66 -4.49
CA TYR A 15 11.72 -4.94 -4.15
C TYR A 15 10.55 -5.92 -4.11
N ASP A 16 9.49 -5.51 -3.43
CA ASP A 16 8.22 -6.21 -3.39
C ASP A 16 7.51 -6.21 -4.75
N GLY A 17 6.30 -6.80 -4.76
CA GLY A 17 5.48 -6.95 -5.95
C GLY A 17 4.27 -6.03 -5.95
N ALA A 18 3.32 -6.29 -6.86
CA ALA A 18 2.13 -5.46 -7.01
C ALA A 18 1.16 -5.58 -5.81
N THR A 19 1.08 -4.55 -4.97
CA THR A 19 0.10 -4.45 -3.87
C THR A 19 -1.34 -4.51 -4.38
N GLY A 20 -1.67 -3.75 -5.44
CA GLY A 20 -3.03 -3.72 -6.00
C GLY A 20 -3.53 -5.06 -6.54
N THR A 21 -2.63 -5.90 -7.09
CA THR A 21 -3.00 -7.27 -7.52
C THR A 21 -3.27 -8.16 -6.31
N ASN A 22 -2.50 -8.01 -5.23
CA ASN A 22 -2.75 -8.75 -4.00
C ASN A 22 -4.06 -8.32 -3.33
N ILE A 23 -4.38 -7.02 -3.28
CA ILE A 23 -5.66 -6.50 -2.76
C ILE A 23 -6.86 -7.15 -3.46
N GLN A 24 -6.81 -7.34 -4.78
CA GLN A 24 -7.88 -8.00 -5.54
C GLN A 24 -8.17 -9.43 -5.06
N SER A 25 -7.19 -10.13 -4.49
CA SER A 25 -7.40 -11.49 -3.96
C SER A 25 -8.24 -11.54 -2.68
N TYR A 26 -8.33 -10.44 -1.93
CA TYR A 26 -9.11 -10.34 -0.69
C TYR A 26 -10.61 -10.14 -0.93
N GLN A 27 -11.04 -9.89 -2.18
CA GLN A 27 -12.46 -9.73 -2.56
C GLN A 27 -13.19 -8.72 -1.66
N LEU A 28 -12.52 -7.60 -1.36
CA LEU A 28 -13.02 -6.56 -0.46
C LEU A 28 -14.34 -5.96 -0.94
N SER A 29 -15.19 -5.63 0.00
CA SER A 29 -16.46 -4.94 -0.25
C SER A 29 -16.31 -3.43 -0.17
N ALA A 30 -17.28 -2.67 -0.68
CA ALA A 30 -17.31 -1.22 -0.54
C ALA A 30 -17.18 -0.75 0.93
N GLU A 31 -17.71 -1.51 1.91
CA GLU A 31 -17.60 -1.18 3.34
C GLU A 31 -16.15 -1.22 3.83
N ASP A 32 -15.32 -2.12 3.30
CA ASP A 32 -13.90 -2.22 3.67
C ASP A 32 -13.11 -0.98 3.21
N TYR A 33 -13.56 -0.32 2.14
CA TYR A 33 -13.02 0.98 1.69
C TYR A 33 -13.64 2.19 2.39
N GLY A 34 -14.54 2.01 3.37
CA GLY A 34 -15.25 3.13 4.02
C GLY A 34 -16.56 3.54 3.35
N GLY A 35 -17.03 2.81 2.34
CA GLY A 35 -18.33 2.95 1.71
C GLY A 35 -18.29 3.05 0.18
N GLN A 36 -19.48 3.13 -0.44
CA GLN A 36 -19.64 3.15 -1.90
C GLN A 36 -18.90 4.30 -2.60
N ALA A 37 -18.72 5.43 -1.91
CA ALA A 37 -18.07 6.62 -2.48
C ALA A 37 -16.54 6.48 -2.58
N THR A 38 -15.95 5.60 -1.79
CA THR A 38 -14.50 5.39 -1.66
C THR A 38 -14.06 4.02 -2.17
N GLU A 39 -15.01 3.20 -2.65
CA GLU A 39 -14.74 1.89 -3.22
C GLU A 39 -13.69 1.96 -4.33
N GLY A 40 -12.64 1.14 -4.19
CA GLY A 40 -11.52 1.08 -5.13
C GLY A 40 -10.41 2.11 -4.90
N CYS A 41 -10.49 2.97 -3.88
CA CYS A 41 -9.35 3.76 -3.41
C CYS A 41 -8.48 2.90 -2.49
N ASN A 42 -7.51 2.20 -3.07
CA ASN A 42 -6.63 1.27 -2.33
C ASN A 42 -5.90 1.98 -1.19
N GLU A 43 -5.37 3.17 -1.42
CA GLU A 43 -4.60 3.90 -0.43
C GLU A 43 -5.42 4.18 0.84
N TYR A 44 -6.75 4.30 0.75
CA TYR A 44 -7.58 4.53 1.93
C TYR A 44 -7.68 3.29 2.85
N LEU A 45 -7.32 2.09 2.35
CA LEU A 45 -7.27 0.87 3.14
C LEU A 45 -6.24 0.97 4.27
N VAL A 46 -5.21 1.81 4.17
CA VAL A 46 -4.27 2.06 5.28
C VAL A 46 -4.96 2.64 6.52
N LEU A 47 -6.14 3.28 6.35
CA LEU A 47 -6.95 3.82 7.44
C LEU A 47 -8.17 2.95 7.76
N THR A 48 -8.86 2.42 6.73
CA THR A 48 -10.12 1.70 6.92
C THR A 48 -9.93 0.20 7.19
N LYS A 49 -8.87 -0.41 6.63
CA LYS A 49 -8.58 -1.84 6.73
C LYS A 49 -7.07 -2.14 6.77
N PRO A 50 -6.30 -1.53 7.70
CA PRO A 50 -4.84 -1.62 7.72
C PRO A 50 -4.30 -3.04 7.77
N SER A 51 -5.03 -3.96 8.40
CA SER A 51 -4.63 -5.37 8.50
C SER A 51 -4.43 -6.05 7.14
N VAL A 52 -5.17 -5.65 6.09
CA VAL A 52 -4.99 -6.20 4.74
C VAL A 52 -3.66 -5.74 4.14
N ILE A 53 -3.31 -4.47 4.32
CA ILE A 53 -2.05 -3.90 3.82
C ILE A 53 -0.86 -4.49 4.58
N GLU A 54 -0.99 -4.64 5.91
CA GLU A 54 0.00 -5.32 6.76
C GLU A 54 0.25 -6.76 6.29
N GLU A 55 -0.81 -7.55 6.09
CA GLU A 55 -0.69 -8.95 5.65
C GLU A 55 -0.02 -9.08 4.27
N ILE A 56 -0.31 -8.17 3.34
CA ILE A 56 0.33 -8.13 2.02
C ILE A 56 1.83 -7.83 2.16
N HIS A 57 2.20 -6.82 2.95
CA HIS A 57 3.59 -6.47 3.18
C HIS A 57 4.35 -7.59 3.91
N GLU A 58 3.74 -8.22 4.90
CA GLU A 58 4.28 -9.41 5.58
C GLU A 58 4.55 -10.53 4.57
N GLY A 59 3.60 -10.81 3.68
CA GLY A 59 3.77 -11.81 2.62
C GLY A 59 4.97 -11.53 1.71
N PHE A 60 5.22 -10.26 1.34
CA PHE A 60 6.40 -9.91 0.57
C PHE A 60 7.71 -10.08 1.34
N LEU A 61 7.73 -9.74 2.63
CA LEU A 61 8.89 -9.95 3.49
C LEU A 61 9.18 -11.44 3.69
N GLU A 62 8.15 -12.26 3.90
CA GLU A 62 8.25 -13.72 4.00
C GLU A 62 8.76 -14.36 2.70
N ALA A 63 8.37 -13.81 1.55
CA ALA A 63 8.86 -14.22 0.23
C ALA A 63 10.33 -13.81 -0.03
N GLY A 64 10.94 -13.00 0.85
CA GLY A 64 12.34 -12.58 0.77
C GLY A 64 12.57 -11.21 0.13
N SER A 65 11.55 -10.36 0.06
CA SER A 65 11.73 -8.97 -0.37
C SER A 65 12.56 -8.21 0.67
N ASP A 66 13.49 -7.39 0.20
CA ASP A 66 14.35 -6.54 1.04
C ASP A 66 13.74 -5.17 1.28
N ILE A 67 12.89 -4.72 0.35
CA ILE A 67 12.25 -3.42 0.34
C ILE A 67 10.76 -3.61 0.10
N ILE A 68 9.96 -2.85 0.84
CA ILE A 68 8.53 -2.70 0.66
C ILE A 68 8.22 -1.29 0.17
N GLU A 69 7.31 -1.17 -0.78
CA GLU A 69 6.74 0.10 -1.20
C GLU A 69 5.52 0.43 -0.33
N THR A 70 5.36 1.70 0.03
CA THR A 70 4.16 2.15 0.74
C THR A 70 2.94 2.04 -0.16
N ASP A 71 1.76 1.73 0.41
CA ASP A 71 0.48 1.75 -0.32
C ASP A 71 -0.01 3.20 -0.55
N SER A 72 0.78 3.97 -1.31
CA SER A 72 0.61 5.41 -1.45
C SER A 72 0.82 5.89 -2.89
N PHE A 73 0.70 5.00 -3.89
CA PHE A 73 1.02 5.30 -5.29
C PHE A 73 0.19 6.48 -5.83
N THR A 74 -1.10 6.57 -5.47
CA THR A 74 -1.97 7.70 -5.78
C THR A 74 -2.39 8.54 -4.57
N ALA A 75 -1.68 8.44 -3.44
CA ALA A 75 -1.90 9.25 -2.24
C ALA A 75 -1.49 10.72 -2.43
N SER A 76 -2.16 11.40 -3.35
CA SER A 76 -2.00 12.83 -3.64
C SER A 76 -3.37 13.49 -3.55
N ARG A 77 -3.40 14.76 -3.14
CA ARG A 77 -4.64 15.50 -2.97
C ARG A 77 -5.54 15.43 -4.21
N LEU A 78 -4.96 15.60 -5.41
CA LEU A 78 -5.70 15.58 -6.67
C LEU A 78 -6.42 14.25 -6.91
N LYS A 79 -5.75 13.13 -6.61
CA LYS A 79 -6.33 11.79 -6.78
C LYS A 79 -7.31 11.45 -5.68
N LEU A 80 -6.99 11.79 -4.43
CA LEU A 80 -7.86 11.54 -3.28
C LEU A 80 -9.13 12.40 -3.31
N ASP A 81 -9.10 13.59 -3.93
CA ASP A 81 -10.29 14.43 -4.13
C ASP A 81 -11.34 13.76 -5.05
N GLU A 82 -10.94 12.84 -5.94
CA GLU A 82 -11.90 12.04 -6.74
C GLU A 82 -12.82 11.17 -5.86
N TYR A 83 -12.37 10.85 -4.64
CA TYR A 83 -13.10 10.09 -3.62
C TYR A 83 -13.58 10.95 -2.45
N GLY A 84 -13.38 12.27 -2.49
CA GLY A 84 -13.70 13.19 -1.39
C GLY A 84 -12.74 13.11 -0.19
N LEU A 85 -11.54 12.54 -0.38
CA LEU A 85 -10.56 12.26 0.66
C LEU A 85 -9.34 13.19 0.64
N GLY A 86 -9.26 14.21 -0.24
CA GLY A 86 -8.05 15.04 -0.37
C GLY A 86 -7.68 15.88 0.86
N ALA A 87 -8.56 15.99 1.85
CA ALA A 87 -8.21 16.54 3.15
C ALA A 87 -7.33 15.59 3.99
N LEU A 88 -7.37 14.28 3.71
CA LEU A 88 -6.66 13.21 4.41
C LEU A 88 -5.35 12.79 3.72
N THR A 89 -4.84 13.57 2.77
CA THR A 89 -3.63 13.22 1.99
C THR A 89 -2.37 13.00 2.83
N HIS A 90 -2.29 13.51 4.05
CA HIS A 90 -1.15 13.28 4.91
C HIS A 90 -1.34 12.03 5.78
N GLU A 91 -2.59 11.74 6.13
CA GLU A 91 -2.99 10.59 6.92
C GLU A 91 -3.00 9.28 6.12
N VAL A 92 -3.26 9.39 4.81
CA VAL A 92 -3.15 8.33 3.80
C VAL A 92 -1.76 8.34 3.18
#